data_AF-A0A4S8PGK1-F1
#
_entry.id   AF-A0A4S8PGK1-F1
#
_cell.length_a   1.000
_cell.length_b   1.000
_cell.length_c   1.000
_cell.angle_alpha   90.00
_cell.angle_beta   90.00
_cell.angle_gamma   90.00
#
_symmetry.space_group_name_H-M   'P 1'
#
loop_
_entity.id
_entity.type
_entity.pdbx_description
1 polymer ?
#
loop_
_entity_poly.entity_id
_entity_poly.type
_entity_poly.pdbx_seq_one_letter_code
_entity_poly.pdbx_strand_id
1 'polypeptide(L)'
;MHSLSGRTEAPKVRDVEPMLGIVPERMNYAADWRLGLITLELFLDRARGDGYLVLLDGRRAEEHIGTVFLADGKLRGIVWRGSAADRGAVWRADQQTQAARIVTEAFTDPGHN
;
A
#
# COMPACT_ATOMS: atom_id res chain seq x y z
N MET A 1 -29.00 36.42 14.89
CA MET A 1 -28.89 35.04 14.36
C MET A 1 -27.55 34.90 13.65
N HIS A 2 -26.57 34.22 14.23
CA HIS A 2 -25.38 33.77 13.49
C HIS A 2 -25.03 32.37 13.99
N SER A 3 -25.51 31.34 13.27
CA SER A 3 -25.04 29.97 13.45
C SER A 3 -23.96 29.72 12.39
N LEU A 4 -22.71 29.62 12.84
CA LEU A 4 -21.60 29.19 12.01
C LEU A 4 -21.78 27.69 11.73
N SER A 5 -21.98 27.36 10.46
CA SER A 5 -21.98 25.99 9.95
C SER A 5 -20.61 25.36 10.18
N GLY A 6 -20.50 24.46 11.16
CA GLY A 6 -19.42 23.50 11.22
C GLY A 6 -19.65 22.45 10.14
N ARG A 7 -19.12 22.68 8.93
CA ARG A 7 -18.95 21.58 7.96
C ARG A 7 -17.83 20.71 8.48
N THR A 8 -18.17 19.52 8.94
CA THR A 8 -17.22 18.43 9.10
C THR A 8 -16.70 18.10 7.70
N GLU A 9 -15.47 18.52 7.39
CA GLU A 9 -14.78 18.08 6.18
C GLU A 9 -14.65 16.55 6.26
N ALA A 10 -15.25 15.84 5.30
CA ALA A 10 -15.00 14.43 5.10
C ALA A 10 -13.48 14.21 4.94
N PRO A 11 -12.92 13.08 5.43
CA PRO A 11 -11.50 12.81 5.24
C PRO A 11 -11.19 12.92 3.75
N LYS A 12 -10.26 13.83 3.40
CA LYS A 12 -9.73 13.92 2.05
C LYS A 12 -9.17 12.54 1.71
N VAL A 13 -9.89 11.80 0.87
CA VAL A 13 -9.29 10.77 0.03
C VAL A 13 -8.12 11.49 -0.61
N ARG A 14 -6.90 11.16 -0.17
CA ARG A 14 -5.73 11.65 -0.89
C ARG A 14 -5.86 10.98 -2.25
N ASP A 15 -6.22 11.76 -3.25
CA ASP A 15 -5.85 11.48 -4.63
C ASP A 15 -4.31 11.44 -4.64
N VAL A 16 -3.75 10.33 -4.17
CA VAL A 16 -2.37 9.99 -4.45
C VAL A 16 -2.42 9.73 -5.95
N GLU A 17 -2.07 10.73 -6.76
CA GLU A 17 -1.89 10.55 -8.20
C GLU A 17 -1.11 9.25 -8.36
N PRO A 18 -1.68 8.21 -8.98
CA PRO A 18 -1.01 6.93 -9.09
C PRO A 18 0.32 7.18 -9.79
N MET A 19 1.40 7.01 -9.03
CA MET A 19 2.74 7.45 -9.36
C MET A 19 3.10 7.01 -10.78
N LEU A 20 3.09 7.97 -11.71
CA LEU A 20 3.12 7.77 -13.15
C LEU A 20 4.32 6.89 -13.56
N GLY A 21 4.08 5.59 -13.73
CA GLY A 21 5.00 4.63 -14.36
C GLY A 21 5.43 3.42 -13.52
N ILE A 22 5.19 3.40 -12.21
CA ILE A 22 5.59 2.25 -11.35
C ILE A 22 4.40 1.37 -11.00
N VAL A 23 3.30 2.00 -10.55
CA VAL A 23 2.08 1.30 -10.18
C VAL A 23 1.13 1.31 -11.38
N PRO A 24 0.63 0.14 -11.83
CA PRO A 24 -0.38 0.08 -12.87
C PRO A 24 -1.67 0.79 -12.45
N GLU A 25 -2.29 1.54 -13.37
CA GLU A 25 -3.52 2.34 -13.11
C GLU A 25 -4.70 1.52 -12.53
N ARG A 26 -4.71 0.20 -12.76
CA ARG A 26 -5.74 -0.70 -12.22
C ARG A 26 -5.66 -0.91 -10.70
N MET A 27 -4.52 -0.60 -10.08
CA MET A 27 -4.28 -0.86 -8.66
C MET A 27 -4.71 0.34 -7.82
N ASN A 28 -5.36 0.05 -6.70
CA ASN A 28 -5.80 1.06 -5.76
C ASN A 28 -4.88 1.07 -4.55
N TYR A 29 -4.58 2.26 -4.05
CA TYR A 29 -3.87 2.41 -2.79
C TYR A 29 -4.63 1.71 -1.65
N ALA A 30 -3.91 0.92 -0.85
CA ALA A 30 -4.48 0.20 0.29
C ALA A 30 -4.04 0.81 1.62
N ALA A 31 -2.73 0.96 1.83
CA ALA A 31 -2.17 1.62 3.02
C ALA A 31 -0.67 1.90 2.86
N ASP A 32 -0.12 2.72 3.76
CA ASP A 32 1.30 2.96 3.92
C ASP A 32 1.77 2.63 5.34
N TRP A 33 3.07 2.37 5.49
CA TRP A 33 3.70 2.32 6.81
C TRP A 33 5.15 2.79 6.74
N ARG A 34 5.61 3.40 7.83
CA ARG A 34 6.92 4.06 7.91
C ARG A 34 7.92 3.26 8.72
N LEU A 35 9.15 3.19 8.21
CA LEU A 35 10.29 2.53 8.84
C LEU A 35 11.46 3.52 8.91
N GLY A 36 11.39 4.45 9.87
CA GLY A 36 12.36 5.54 9.97
C GLY A 36 12.22 6.52 8.80
N LEU A 37 13.23 6.57 7.92
CA LEU A 37 13.27 7.49 6.78
C LEU A 37 12.61 6.95 5.51
N ILE A 38 12.21 5.67 5.49
CA ILE A 38 11.51 5.07 4.36
C ILE A 38 10.02 4.90 4.67
N THR A 39 9.20 5.06 3.65
CA THR A 39 7.78 4.69 3.65
C THR A 39 7.59 3.53 2.68
N LEU A 40 6.78 2.56 3.06
CA LEU A 40 6.30 1.52 2.18
C LEU A 40 4.82 1.75 1.89
N GLU A 41 4.44 1.70 0.62
CA GLU A 41 3.07 1.86 0.16
C GLU A 41 2.61 0.57 -0.52
N LEU A 42 1.44 0.09 -0.14
CA LEU A 42 0.81 -1.09 -0.71
C LEU A 42 -0.36 -0.68 -1.60
N PHE A 43 -0.32 -1.15 -2.84
CA PHE A 43 -1.37 -1.00 -3.83
C PHE A 43 -1.92 -2.37 -4.18
N LEU A 44 -3.24 -2.52 -4.26
CA LEU A 44 -3.92 -3.78 -4.50
C LEU A 44 -4.87 -3.69 -5.70
N ASP A 45 -4.89 -4.73 -6.52
CA ASP A 45 -5.94 -5.02 -7.49
C ASP A 45 -6.76 -6.20 -6.96
N ARG A 46 -7.90 -5.86 -6.34
CA ARG A 46 -8.79 -6.86 -5.74
C ARG A 46 -9.45 -7.77 -6.77
N ALA A 47 -9.59 -7.31 -8.02
CA ALA A 47 -10.22 -8.07 -9.08
C ALA A 47 -9.28 -9.13 -9.65
N ARG A 48 -7.98 -8.85 -9.74
CA ARG A 48 -6.96 -9.78 -10.26
C ARG A 48 -6.23 -10.58 -9.19
N GLY A 49 -6.32 -10.17 -7.93
CA GLY A 49 -5.64 -10.86 -6.84
C GLY A 49 -4.13 -10.61 -6.83
N ASP A 50 -3.69 -9.44 -7.28
CA ASP A 50 -2.29 -9.02 -7.22
C ASP A 50 -2.15 -7.63 -6.59
N GLY A 51 -0.93 -7.26 -6.23
CA GLY A 51 -0.63 -5.97 -5.63
C GLY A 51 0.84 -5.61 -5.74
N TYR A 52 1.15 -4.33 -5.58
CA TYR A 52 2.50 -3.79 -5.65
C TYR A 52 2.87 -3.20 -4.30
N LEU A 53 4.09 -3.49 -3.87
CA LEU A 53 4.72 -2.84 -2.74
C LEU A 53 5.76 -1.87 -3.27
N VAL A 54 5.59 -0.60 -2.94
CA VAL A 54 6.45 0.50 -3.36
C VAL A 54 7.21 1.02 -2.15
N LEU A 55 8.49 1.33 -2.34
CA LEU A 55 9.35 1.95 -1.36
C LEU A 55 9.60 3.40 -1.75
N LEU A 56 9.40 4.30 -0.80
CA LEU A 56 9.72 5.71 -0.89
C LEU A 56 10.84 5.98 0.11
N ASP A 57 12.03 6.31 -0.39
CA ASP A 57 13.15 6.78 0.44
C ASP A 57 13.39 8.24 0.02
N GLY A 58 13.41 9.19 0.96
CA GLY A 58 13.62 10.60 0.64
C GLY A 58 14.93 10.91 -0.13
N ARG A 59 15.79 9.91 -0.36
CA ARG A 59 17.02 9.98 -1.17
C ARG A 59 16.97 9.21 -2.49
N ARG A 60 16.06 8.27 -2.68
CA ARG A 60 15.92 7.47 -3.90
C ARG A 60 14.49 7.62 -4.41
N ALA A 61 14.35 7.94 -5.69
CA ALA A 61 13.06 7.89 -6.36
C ALA A 61 12.31 6.59 -6.01
N GLU A 62 10.99 6.69 -6.01
CA GLU A 62 10.06 5.61 -5.71
C GLU A 62 10.46 4.31 -6.41
N GLU A 63 10.36 3.19 -5.71
CA GLU A 63 10.84 1.89 -6.20
C GLU A 63 9.79 0.79 -5.99
N HIS A 64 9.41 0.09 -7.04
CA HIS A 64 8.66 -1.16 -6.89
C HIS A 64 9.57 -2.26 -6.34
N ILE A 65 9.35 -2.60 -5.07
CA ILE A 65 10.19 -3.53 -4.31
C ILE A 65 9.54 -4.91 -4.09
N GLY A 66 8.26 -5.07 -4.42
CA GLY A 66 7.59 -6.34 -4.24
C GLY A 66 6.32 -6.50 -5.06
N THR A 67 6.18 -7.66 -5.70
CA THR A 67 4.91 -8.11 -6.29
C THR A 67 4.18 -9.00 -5.29
N VAL A 68 3.00 -8.58 -4.88
CA VAL A 68 2.14 -9.20 -3.87
C VAL A 68 1.12 -10.09 -4.56
N PHE A 69 0.98 -11.34 -4.10
CA PHE A 69 0.02 -12.30 -4.64
C PHE A 69 -1.05 -12.59 -3.61
N LEU A 70 -2.31 -12.48 -4.02
CA LEU A 70 -3.48 -12.65 -3.19
C LEU A 70 -4.32 -13.82 -3.67
N ALA A 71 -4.98 -14.50 -2.74
CA ALA A 71 -6.04 -15.45 -3.04
C ALA A 71 -7.07 -15.41 -1.91
N ASP A 72 -8.36 -15.37 -2.25
CA ASP A 72 -9.47 -15.39 -1.28
C ASP A 72 -9.35 -14.30 -0.20
N GLY A 73 -8.93 -13.10 -0.59
CA GLY A 73 -8.73 -11.97 0.32
C GLY A 73 -7.55 -12.14 1.29
N LYS A 74 -6.62 -13.06 1.01
CA LYS A 74 -5.44 -13.34 1.85
C LYS A 74 -4.15 -13.21 1.05
N LEU A 75 -3.09 -12.78 1.73
CA LEU A 75 -1.75 -12.77 1.17
C LEU A 75 -1.23 -14.20 1.02
N ARG A 76 -0.73 -14.54 -0.18
CA ARG A 76 -0.09 -15.83 -0.48
C ARG A 76 1.43 -15.71 -0.51
N GLY A 77 1.95 -14.56 -0.92
CA GLY A 77 3.38 -14.32 -0.91
C GLY A 77 3.75 -12.99 -1.55
N ILE A 78 5.03 -12.66 -1.44
CA ILE A 78 5.63 -11.48 -2.07
C ILE A 78 6.88 -11.93 -2.82
N VAL A 79 6.94 -11.62 -4.10
CA VAL A 79 8.18 -11.72 -4.89
C VAL A 79 8.92 -10.41 -4.73
N TRP A 80 10.01 -10.46 -3.96
CA TRP A 80 10.86 -9.31 -3.66
C TRP A 80 11.73 -8.94 -4.86
N ARG A 81 11.86 -7.63 -5.11
CA ARG A 81 12.60 -7.05 -6.24
C ARG A 81 13.37 -5.82 -5.78
N GLY A 82 14.23 -5.32 -6.67
CA GLY A 82 14.98 -4.08 -6.42
C GLY A 82 15.76 -4.13 -5.11
N SER A 83 15.79 -3.01 -4.39
CA SER A 83 16.51 -2.88 -3.12
C SER A 83 16.01 -3.81 -2.01
N ALA A 84 14.78 -4.35 -2.11
CA ALA A 84 14.28 -5.31 -1.13
C ALA A 84 14.81 -6.74 -1.34
N ALA A 85 15.30 -7.07 -2.54
CA ALA A 85 15.94 -8.37 -2.80
C ALA A 85 17.20 -8.56 -1.96
N ASP A 86 17.94 -7.48 -1.70
CA ASP A 86 19.17 -7.49 -0.91
C ASP A 86 18.95 -7.30 0.59
N ARG A 87 17.73 -6.99 1.03
CA ARG A 87 17.42 -6.84 2.45
C ARG A 87 17.42 -8.18 3.18
N GLY A 88 17.64 -8.14 4.51
CA GLY A 88 17.65 -9.36 5.32
C GLY A 88 16.31 -10.10 5.34
N ALA A 89 16.35 -11.41 5.60
CA ALA A 89 15.14 -12.24 5.68
C ALA A 89 14.15 -11.75 6.76
N VAL A 90 14.66 -11.29 7.90
CA VAL A 90 13.85 -10.71 8.99
C VAL A 90 13.07 -9.50 8.49
N TRP A 91 13.74 -8.55 7.84
CA TRP A 91 13.08 -7.36 7.30
C TRP A 91 11.95 -7.72 6.32
N ARG A 92 12.18 -8.69 5.44
CA ARG A 92 11.16 -9.17 4.49
C ARG A 92 9.99 -9.86 5.19
N ALA A 93 10.26 -10.66 6.22
CA ALA A 93 9.21 -11.32 7.00
C ALA A 93 8.34 -10.29 7.74
N ASP A 94 8.94 -9.23 8.28
CA ASP A 94 8.21 -8.14 8.93
C ASP A 94 7.29 -7.42 7.92
N GLN A 95 7.82 -7.09 6.73
CA GLN A 95 7.03 -6.44 5.68
C GLN A 95 5.91 -7.34 5.14
N GLN A 96 6.17 -8.64 5.01
CA GLN A 96 5.15 -9.61 4.62
C GLN A 96 4.04 -9.71 5.66
N THR A 97 4.38 -9.67 6.96
CA THR A 97 3.41 -9.69 8.05
C THR A 97 2.53 -8.44 8.02
N GLN A 98 3.14 -7.27 7.83
CA GLN A 98 2.42 -6.01 7.73
C GLN A 98 1.48 -5.97 6.51
N ALA A 99 1.97 -6.40 5.34
CA ALA A 99 1.16 -6.51 4.13
C ALA A 99 -0.01 -7.49 4.29
N ALA A 100 0.19 -8.64 4.96
CA ALA A 100 -0.87 -9.61 5.20
C ALA A 100 -2.00 -9.03 6.05
N ARG A 101 -1.67 -8.22 7.07
CA ARG A 101 -2.64 -7.53 7.91
C ARG A 101 -3.48 -6.56 7.08
N ILE A 102 -2.83 -5.71 6.30
CA ILE A 102 -3.50 -4.70 5.45
C ILE A 102 -4.40 -5.37 4.41
N VAL A 103 -3.92 -6.44 3.76
CA VAL A 103 -4.75 -7.23 2.82
C VAL A 103 -5.99 -7.76 3.53
N THR A 104 -5.84 -8.35 4.71
CA THR A 104 -6.98 -8.89 5.46
C THR A 104 -7.99 -7.79 5.78
N GLU A 105 -7.53 -6.63 6.25
CA GLU A 105 -8.38 -5.47 6.54
C GLU A 105 -9.10 -4.97 5.29
N ALA A 106 -8.38 -4.79 4.18
CA ALA A 106 -8.91 -4.29 2.91
C ALA A 106 -10.00 -5.19 2.31
N PHE A 107 -9.95 -6.51 2.54
CA PHE A 107 -10.96 -7.45 2.04
C PHE A 107 -12.07 -7.75 3.05
N THR A 108 -11.91 -7.34 4.31
CA THR A 108 -12.92 -7.54 5.38
C THR A 108 -13.78 -6.29 5.60
N ASP A 109 -13.25 -5.09 5.31
CA ASP A 109 -13.97 -3.83 5.45
C ASP A 109 -14.55 -3.34 4.09
N PRO A 110 -15.87 -3.45 3.86
CA PRO A 110 -16.53 -2.91 2.67
C PRO A 110 -16.75 -1.38 2.72
N GLY A 111 -16.34 -0.68 3.78
CA GLY A 111 -16.73 0.70 4.08
C GLY A 111 -15.81 1.83 3.62
N HIS A 112 -14.64 1.56 3.05
CA HIS A 112 -13.76 2.61 2.49
C HIS A 112 -13.73 2.51 0.95
N ASN A 113 -14.66 3.23 0.32
CA ASN A 113 -14.65 3.57 -1.10
C ASN A 113 -15.06 5.04 -1.24
#